data_AF-A0A9D4I0H5-F1
#
_entry.id   AF-A0A9D4I0H5-F1
#
_cell.length_a   1.000
_cell.length_b   1.000
_cell.length_c   1.000
_cell.angle_alpha   90.00
_cell.angle_beta   90.00
_cell.angle_gamma   90.00
#
_symmetry.space_group_name_H-M   'P 1'
#
loop_
_entity.id
_entity.type
_entity.pdbx_description
1 polymer ?
#
loop_
_entity_poly.entity_id
_entity_poly.type
_entity_poly.pdbx_seq_one_letter_code
_entity_poly.pdbx_strand_id
1 'polypeptide(L)'
;MNRNFIEEEILQRSRYETLWMDCAEVDARPFLHYLQYLTYGGLGERNNQLQALGVFESSILDITDDLNLYHPETTLNLLGHCYEMEGDYARALHYYETSLRLFETNNAANWHIRRVLRLVSCKQALKTFYCARY
;
A
#
# COMPACT_ATOMS: atom_id res chain seq x y z
N MET A 1 -2.47 48.40 -13.13
CA MET A 1 -2.47 46.96 -12.80
C MET A 1 -1.18 46.71 -12.03
N ASN A 2 -1.28 46.44 -10.73
CA ASN A 2 -0.13 46.49 -9.80
C ASN A 2 0.85 45.35 -10.10
N ARG A 3 2.12 45.66 -10.42
CA ARG A 3 3.18 44.66 -10.64
C ARG A 3 3.29 43.67 -9.47
N ASN A 4 3.10 44.16 -8.25
CA ASN A 4 3.15 43.35 -7.03
C ASN A 4 2.07 42.26 -6.98
N PHE A 5 0.89 42.51 -7.58
CA PHE A 5 -0.19 41.52 -7.62
C PHE A 5 0.12 40.39 -8.61
N ILE A 6 0.72 40.74 -9.74
CA ILE A 6 1.14 39.76 -10.76
C ILE A 6 2.33 38.93 -10.24
N GLU A 7 3.27 39.55 -9.51
CA GLU A 7 4.40 38.85 -8.89
C GLU A 7 3.96 37.88 -7.78
N GLU A 8 3.00 38.24 -6.92
CA GLU A 8 2.42 37.33 -5.92
C GLU A 8 1.68 36.15 -6.56
N GLU A 9 0.94 36.38 -7.64
CA GLU A 9 0.21 35.32 -8.36
C GLU A 9 1.19 34.35 -9.05
N ILE A 10 2.28 34.85 -9.64
CA ILE A 10 3.39 34.06 -10.21
C ILE A 10 4.17 33.30 -9.13
N LEU A 11 4.32 33.87 -7.92
CA LEU A 11 4.96 33.20 -6.80
C LEU A 11 4.08 32.06 -6.25
N GLN A 12 2.76 32.26 -6.18
CA GLN A 12 1.79 31.24 -5.77
C GLN A 12 1.73 30.08 -6.78
N ARG A 13 1.32 30.34 -8.03
CA ARG A 13 2.17 30.02 -9.18
C ARG A 13 3.16 28.84 -9.10
N SER A 14 4.41 29.27 -9.04
CA SER A 14 5.63 28.49 -8.85
C SER A 14 5.60 27.63 -7.58
N ARG A 15 5.03 28.12 -6.47
CA ARG A 15 4.91 27.32 -5.23
C ARG A 15 4.03 26.10 -5.42
N TYR A 16 2.89 26.23 -6.09
CA TYR A 16 2.04 25.10 -6.42
C TYR A 16 2.75 24.14 -7.37
N GLU A 17 3.53 24.68 -8.33
CA GLU A 17 4.31 23.88 -9.28
C GLU A 17 5.40 23.03 -8.63
N THR A 18 6.04 23.51 -7.55
CA THR A 18 7.01 22.71 -6.80
C THR A 18 6.32 21.73 -5.85
N LEU A 19 5.23 22.15 -5.21
CA LEU A 19 4.51 21.33 -4.23
C LEU A 19 3.94 20.04 -4.85
N TRP A 20 3.39 20.10 -6.07
CA TRP A 20 2.87 18.89 -6.72
C TRP A 20 3.97 17.91 -7.11
N MET A 21 5.17 18.39 -7.47
CA MET A 21 6.31 17.52 -7.76
C MET A 21 6.81 16.82 -6.50
N ASP A 22 6.89 17.55 -5.39
CA ASP A 22 7.28 16.98 -4.10
C ASP A 22 6.27 15.92 -3.64
N CYS A 23 4.96 16.18 -3.79
CA CYS A 23 3.90 15.21 -3.47
C CYS A 23 3.91 13.99 -4.40
N ALA A 24 4.18 14.18 -5.69
CA ALA A 24 4.27 13.09 -6.66
C ALA A 24 5.47 12.17 -6.37
N GLU A 25 6.59 12.71 -5.88
CA GLU A 25 7.74 11.91 -5.44
C GLU A 25 7.39 11.09 -4.19
N VAL A 26 6.72 11.72 -3.22
CA VAL A 26 6.26 11.08 -1.98
C VAL A 26 5.34 9.91 -2.29
N ASP A 27 4.36 10.09 -3.18
CA ASP A 27 3.44 9.03 -3.58
C ASP A 27 4.15 7.92 -4.37
N ALA A 28 5.17 8.23 -5.19
CA ALA A 28 5.85 7.26 -6.06
C ALA A 28 6.78 6.29 -5.33
N ARG A 29 7.40 6.71 -4.21
CA ARG A 29 8.37 5.91 -3.45
C ARG A 29 7.80 4.57 -2.96
N PRO A 30 6.63 4.51 -2.31
CA PRO A 30 6.01 3.24 -1.92
C PRO A 30 5.78 2.30 -3.12
N PHE A 31 5.34 2.81 -4.27
CA PHE A 31 5.13 1.97 -5.47
C PHE A 31 6.44 1.37 -5.97
N LEU A 32 7.54 2.11 -5.91
CA LEU A 32 8.85 1.59 -6.31
C LEU A 32 9.28 0.40 -5.45
N HIS A 33 9.16 0.52 -4.12
CA HIS A 33 9.51 -0.56 -3.20
C HIS A 33 8.57 -1.77 -3.33
N TYR A 34 7.28 -1.53 -3.58
CA TYR A 34 6.33 -2.59 -3.92
C TYR A 34 6.73 -3.35 -5.20
N LEU A 35 7.13 -2.64 -6.26
CA LEU A 35 7.61 -3.28 -7.49
C LEU A 35 8.90 -4.07 -7.26
N GLN A 36 9.84 -3.52 -6.48
CA GLN A 36 11.06 -4.23 -6.08
C GLN A 36 10.72 -5.55 -5.37
N TYR A 37 9.79 -5.52 -4.42
CA TYR A 37 9.29 -6.72 -3.73
C TYR A 37 8.79 -7.78 -4.73
N LEU A 38 7.94 -7.40 -5.70
CA LEU A 38 7.44 -8.32 -6.71
C LEU A 38 8.56 -8.89 -7.59
N THR A 39 9.53 -8.06 -7.99
CA THR A 39 10.65 -8.51 -8.81
C THR A 39 11.54 -9.52 -8.08
N TYR A 40 11.87 -9.28 -6.81
CA TYR A 40 12.64 -10.24 -6.02
C TYR A 40 11.88 -11.54 -5.79
N GLY A 41 10.56 -11.47 -5.61
CA GLY A 41 9.69 -12.65 -5.55
C GLY A 41 9.72 -13.47 -6.85
N GLY A 42 9.69 -12.81 -8.01
CA GLY A 42 9.79 -13.45 -9.31
C GLY A 42 11.17 -14.08 -9.60
N LEU A 43 12.24 -13.46 -9.09
CA LEU A 43 13.61 -13.98 -9.18
C LEU A 43 13.90 -15.12 -8.19
N GLY A 44 13.02 -15.34 -7.20
CA GLY A 44 13.22 -16.34 -6.15
C GLY A 44 14.16 -15.89 -5.03
N GLU A 45 14.54 -14.61 -4.99
CA GLU A 45 15.44 -14.04 -3.98
C GLU A 45 14.69 -13.67 -2.69
N ARG A 46 14.30 -14.69 -1.90
CA ARG A 46 13.50 -14.52 -0.67
C ARG A 46 14.06 -13.52 0.33
N ASN A 47 15.38 -13.50 0.52
CA ASN A 47 16.00 -12.57 1.47
C ASN A 47 15.81 -11.11 1.04
N ASN A 48 16.08 -10.81 -0.24
CA ASN A 48 15.95 -9.46 -0.78
C ASN A 48 14.47 -9.05 -0.86
N GLN A 49 13.57 -10.00 -1.12
CA GLN A 49 12.13 -9.80 -1.07
C GLN A 49 11.66 -9.34 0.32
N LEU A 50 12.09 -10.01 1.39
CA LEU A 50 11.73 -9.63 2.77
C LEU A 50 12.35 -8.29 3.18
N GLN A 51 13.57 -7.99 2.73
CA GLN A 51 14.18 -6.68 2.95
C GLN A 51 13.40 -5.56 2.24
N ALA A 52 13.01 -5.78 0.99
CA ALA A 52 12.19 -4.83 0.23
C ALA A 52 10.83 -4.58 0.90
N LEU A 53 10.20 -5.62 1.45
CA LEU A 53 8.96 -5.49 2.22
C LEU A 53 9.17 -4.63 3.49
N GLY A 54 10.27 -4.84 4.21
CA GLY A 54 10.60 -4.04 5.40
C GLY A 54 10.82 -2.57 5.07
N VAL A 55 11.56 -2.27 4.00
CA VAL A 55 11.77 -0.89 3.51
C VAL A 55 10.46 -0.28 3.02
N PHE A 56 9.59 -1.07 2.39
CA PHE A 56 8.27 -0.61 1.97
C PHE A 56 7.40 -0.21 3.18
N GLU A 57 7.38 -1.03 4.23
CA GLU A 57 6.65 -0.75 5.46
C GLU A 57 7.18 0.51 6.17
N SER A 58 8.50 0.64 6.32
CA SER A 58 9.09 1.85 6.91
C SER A 58 8.83 3.10 6.08
N SER A 59 8.89 2.99 4.74
CA SER A 59 8.62 4.11 3.84
C SER A 59 7.19 4.65 4.02
N ILE A 60 6.21 3.78 4.29
CA ILE A 60 4.84 4.20 4.56
C ILE A 60 4.74 4.94 5.89
N LEU A 61 5.39 4.41 6.93
CA LEU A 61 5.42 5.02 8.26
C LEU A 61 6.05 6.43 8.25
N ASP A 62 7.19 6.58 7.56
CA ASP A 62 7.88 7.87 7.42
C ASP A 62 6.98 8.90 6.72
N ILE A 63 6.21 8.48 5.71
CA ILE A 63 5.31 9.39 4.97
C ILE A 63 4.03 9.71 5.76
N THR A 64 3.55 8.81 6.62
CA THR A 64 2.37 9.09 7.46
C THR A 64 2.61 10.19 8.49
N ASP A 65 3.86 10.36 8.95
CA ASP A 65 4.25 11.49 9.81
C ASP A 65 4.35 12.81 9.02
N ASP A 66 4.65 12.73 7.73
CA ASP A 66 4.76 13.85 6.78
C ASP A 66 3.43 14.14 6.05
N LEU A 67 2.28 13.95 6.73
CA LEU A 67 0.92 14.47 6.45
C LEU A 67 0.32 14.47 5.02
N ASN A 68 0.97 13.94 3.97
CA ASN A 68 0.61 14.25 2.58
C ASN A 68 0.77 13.09 1.59
N LEU A 69 0.46 11.86 2.00
CA LEU A 69 0.04 10.84 1.02
C LEU A 69 -1.30 11.30 0.44
N TYR A 70 -1.37 11.55 -0.87
CA TYR A 70 -2.64 11.84 -1.52
C TYR A 70 -3.52 10.59 -1.61
N HIS A 71 -2.89 9.40 -1.63
CA HIS A 71 -3.56 8.10 -1.81
C HIS A 71 -3.11 7.00 -0.84
N PRO A 72 -3.21 7.21 0.49
CA PRO A 72 -2.77 6.24 1.49
C PRO A 72 -3.57 4.93 1.41
N GLU A 73 -4.83 4.97 0.98
CA GLU A 73 -5.67 3.79 0.77
C GLU A 73 -5.06 2.83 -0.25
N THR A 74 -4.42 3.36 -1.30
CA THR A 74 -3.82 2.54 -2.36
C THR A 74 -2.58 1.84 -1.83
N THR A 75 -1.72 2.58 -1.12
CA THR A 75 -0.49 2.05 -0.55
C THR A 75 -0.75 0.99 0.52
N LEU A 76 -1.74 1.19 1.38
CA LEU A 76 -2.17 0.18 2.35
C LEU A 76 -2.74 -1.08 1.68
N ASN A 77 -3.45 -0.93 0.57
CA ASN A 77 -3.93 -2.07 -0.21
C ASN A 77 -2.76 -2.87 -0.82
N LEU A 78 -1.71 -2.20 -1.30
CA LEU A 78 -0.51 -2.87 -1.79
C LEU A 78 0.23 -3.62 -0.68
N LEU A 79 0.32 -3.03 0.52
CA LEU A 79 0.90 -3.69 1.69
C LEU A 79 0.11 -4.94 2.11
N GLY A 80 -1.23 -4.84 2.10
CA GLY A 80 -2.11 -6.00 2.29
C GLY A 80 -1.84 -7.12 1.29
N HIS A 81 -1.57 -6.77 0.03
CA HIS A 81 -1.24 -7.73 -1.02
C HIS A 81 0.10 -8.43 -0.78
N CYS A 82 1.13 -7.70 -0.35
CA CYS A 82 2.41 -8.31 0.02
C CYS A 82 2.24 -9.34 1.15
N TYR A 83 1.48 -9.03 2.20
CA TYR A 83 1.24 -9.99 3.29
C TYR A 83 0.34 -11.16 2.88
N GLU A 84 -0.61 -10.96 1.95
CA GLU A 84 -1.36 -12.07 1.33
C GLU A 84 -0.40 -13.06 0.64
N MET A 85 0.61 -12.54 -0.07
CA MET A 85 1.64 -13.36 -0.75
C MET A 85 2.56 -14.10 0.22
N GLU A 86 2.94 -13.48 1.35
CA GLU A 86 3.71 -14.15 2.41
C GLU A 86 2.87 -15.17 3.20
N GLY A 87 1.54 -15.19 3.00
CA GLY A 87 0.61 -16.10 3.68
C GLY A 87 0.14 -15.62 5.05
N ASP A 88 0.50 -14.39 5.45
CA ASP A 88 0.03 -13.75 6.67
C ASP A 88 -1.31 -13.05 6.42
N TYR A 89 -2.36 -13.86 6.39
CA TYR A 89 -3.71 -13.39 6.12
C TYR A 89 -4.26 -12.46 7.19
N ALA A 90 -3.76 -12.54 8.43
CA ALA A 90 -4.22 -11.68 9.52
C ALA A 90 -3.77 -10.24 9.31
N ARG A 91 -2.48 -10.04 9.01
CA ARG A 91 -1.95 -8.71 8.64
C ARG A 91 -2.54 -8.23 7.32
N ALA A 92 -2.68 -9.10 6.33
CA ALA A 92 -3.31 -8.73 5.05
C ALA A 92 -4.72 -8.14 5.24
N LEU A 93 -5.58 -8.84 6.00
CA LEU A 93 -6.94 -8.36 6.30
C LEU A 93 -6.91 -7.02 7.05
N HIS A 94 -6.04 -6.88 8.05
CA HIS A 94 -5.92 -5.63 8.80
C HIS A 94 -5.62 -4.44 7.88
N TYR A 95 -4.68 -4.58 6.95
CA TYR A 95 -4.31 -3.49 6.02
C TYR A 95 -5.41 -3.22 4.98
N TYR A 96 -6.08 -4.25 4.46
CA TYR A 96 -7.21 -4.05 3.56
C TYR A 96 -8.40 -3.36 4.24
N GLU A 97 -8.72 -3.73 5.49
CA GLU A 97 -9.76 -3.07 6.26
C GLU A 97 -9.38 -1.62 6.58
N THR A 98 -8.11 -1.35 6.86
CA THR A 98 -7.62 0.01 7.07
C THR A 98 -7.73 0.85 5.80
N SER A 99 -7.37 0.28 4.64
CA SER A 99 -7.58 0.91 3.33
C SER A 99 -9.06 1.24 3.08
N LEU A 100 -9.98 0.32 3.39
CA LEU A 100 -11.42 0.57 3.26
C LEU A 100 -11.96 1.64 4.22
N ARG A 101 -11.41 1.74 5.43
CA ARG A 101 -11.79 2.82 6.37
C ARG A 101 -11.40 4.20 5.85
N LEU A 102 -10.29 4.30 5.11
CA LEU A 102 -9.85 5.55 4.48
C LEU A 102 -10.64 5.86 3.21
N PHE A 103 -10.97 4.83 2.43
CA PHE A 103 -11.73 4.98 1.19
C PHE A 103 -12.72 3.83 1.03
N GLU A 104 -13.96 4.05 1.47
CA GLU A 104 -15.01 3.04 1.50
C GLU A 104 -15.34 2.47 0.10
N THR A 105 -15.10 3.26 -0.96
CA THR A 105 -15.30 2.87 -2.35
C THR A 105 -14.10 2.15 -2.98
N ASN A 106 -13.10 1.73 -2.18
CA ASN A 106 -11.98 0.93 -2.69
C ASN A 106 -12.43 -0.49 -3.07
N ASN A 107 -12.86 -0.64 -4.33
CA ASN A 107 -13.29 -1.93 -4.87
C ASN A 107 -12.18 -2.99 -4.87
N ALA A 108 -10.90 -2.58 -4.95
CA ALA A 108 -9.77 -3.50 -4.93
C ALA A 108 -9.61 -4.14 -3.54
N ALA A 109 -9.60 -3.33 -2.47
CA ALA A 109 -9.51 -3.84 -1.10
C ALA A 109 -10.69 -4.77 -0.76
N ASN A 110 -11.91 -4.40 -1.16
CA ASN A 110 -13.09 -5.26 -1.01
C ASN A 110 -12.95 -6.61 -1.72
N TRP A 111 -12.38 -6.64 -2.91
CA TRP A 111 -12.13 -7.88 -3.65
C TRP A 111 -11.12 -8.77 -2.91
N HIS A 112 -10.01 -8.20 -2.45
CA HIS A 112 -8.97 -8.94 -1.73
C HIS A 112 -9.48 -9.52 -0.40
N ILE A 113 -10.23 -8.75 0.39
CA ILE A 113 -10.82 -9.25 1.66
C ILE A 113 -11.69 -10.47 1.41
N ARG A 114 -12.61 -10.41 0.43
CA ARG A 114 -13.49 -11.53 0.09
C ARG A 114 -12.70 -12.77 -0.32
N ARG A 115 -11.62 -12.59 -1.08
CA ARG A 115 -10.71 -13.67 -1.49
C ARG A 115 -9.99 -14.29 -0.29
N VAL A 116 -9.38 -13.48 0.56
CA VAL A 116 -8.64 -13.94 1.75
C VAL A 116 -9.56 -14.69 2.71
N LEU A 117 -10.76 -14.17 3.00
CA LEU A 117 -11.73 -14.84 3.86
C LEU A 117 -12.15 -16.21 3.30
N ARG A 118 -12.34 -16.32 1.98
CA ARG A 118 -12.63 -17.59 1.32
C ARG A 118 -11.47 -18.58 1.46
N LEU A 119 -10.23 -18.14 1.27
CA LEU A 119 -9.05 -18.99 1.41
C LEU A 119 -8.85 -19.50 2.83
N VAL A 120 -9.00 -18.63 3.84
CA VAL A 120 -8.89 -18.99 5.26
C VAL A 120 -9.96 -20.03 5.63
N SER A 121 -11.20 -19.82 5.19
CA SER A 121 -12.31 -20.75 5.42
C SER A 121 -12.05 -22.13 4.80
N CYS A 122 -11.56 -22.16 3.55
CA CYS A 122 -11.19 -23.41 2.87
C CYS A 122 -10.05 -24.15 3.58
N LYS A 123 -9.00 -23.42 4.04
CA LYS A 123 -7.89 -24.02 4.79
C LYS A 123 -8.36 -24.65 6.09
N GLN A 124 -9.25 -23.98 6.82
CA GLN A 124 -9.82 -24.50 8.05
C GLN A 124 -10.66 -25.77 7.80
N ALA A 125 -11.48 -25.77 6.76
CA ALA A 125 -12.31 -26.93 6.39
C ALA A 125 -11.47 -28.16 5.99
N LEU A 126 -10.37 -27.96 5.26
CA LEU A 126 -9.43 -29.03 4.93
C LEU A 126 -8.79 -29.61 6.19
N LYS A 127 -8.32 -28.75 7.11
CA LYS A 127 -7.72 -29.21 8.37
C LYS A 127 -8.68 -30.08 9.18
N THR A 128 -9.94 -29.69 9.30
CA THR A 128 -10.97 -30.50 10.00
C THR A 128 -11.26 -31.81 9.29
N PHE A 129 -11.30 -31.82 7.95
CA PHE A 129 -11.52 -33.05 7.17
C PHE A 129 -10.40 -34.07 7.35
N TYR A 130 -9.15 -33.63 7.35
CA TYR A 130 -8.01 -34.53 7.58
C TYR A 130 -7.91 -35.01 9.03
N CYS A 131 -8.19 -34.15 10.01
CA CYS A 131 -8.21 -34.55 11.42
C CYS A 131 -9.35 -35.52 11.76
N ALA A 132 -10.48 -35.47 11.05
CA ALA A 132 -11.61 -36.38 11.28
C ALA A 132 -11.44 -37.76 10.61
N ARG A 133 -10.38 -37.96 9.83
CA ARG A 133 -10.13 -39.19 9.06
C ARG A 133 -9.13 -40.14 9.72
N TYR A 134 -8.62 -39.77 10.90
CA TYR A 134 -7.79 -40.56 11.81
C TYR A 134 -8.46 -40.63 13.17
#